data_AF-A0A495VZB5-F1
#
_entry.id   AF-A0A495VZB5-F1
#
_cell.length_a   1.000
_cell.length_b   1.000
_cell.length_c   1.000
_cell.angle_alpha   90.00
_cell.angle_beta   90.00
_cell.angle_gamma   90.00
#
_symmetry.space_group_name_H-M   'P 1'
#
loop_
_entity.id
_entity.type
_entity.pdbx_description
1 polymer ?
#
loop_
_entity_poly.entity_id
_entity_poly.type
_entity_poly.pdbx_seq_one_letter_code
_entity_poly.pdbx_strand_id
1 'polypeptide(L)'
;MGTEPAITTAPHTGARLLADTVSALSERAPAIVAAAADQLRGVVLGLHFHDGSRATLTVRHSRLLVEPDLVGDPDVEVVFDDRAMNLIFDAQRPPVEQVLPHSLDVRGPRAGVLAVWRAFTLLSQRASGLRFVQQLWREYRERSPRLWGPVADGAPDPLSPHGATATGWRAVDFLAARRPLDVDEGTRALIGGTVDTAPRLLWDGRRSDGWWEAGPVGDADLVETMRACRARANREIDLLLPDREPKADLYDLMGAYPTRQGKGLRPTLVFATCAAFGEKPEHAARAAAALELFHNGFLVHDDIADESTHRRGLPTLNAEFGNGVAVNVGDGLNLLAVDAVLANLETLGLARTLGLIQEAMHMCRESVEGQAIELGWIRSRVVPREDADYFLMSTKKTGWYTCISPCRMGAVCAGVTDPAVLGRFDEAFRLIGIAFQIQDDILNLVGDEALYGKEALGDLLEGKRTVMLIHLFRTANARDRKRLARVLNRRRTDKSQQDAEELLAAMREYGSLDYAVDLADRLAAEGIERFEHDLAVIPENEGKAVLRQIAHYVTSRPL
;
A
#
# COMPACT_ATOMS: atom_id res chain seq x y z
N MET A 1 2.88 29.24 3.82
CA MET A 1 3.29 28.77 5.16
C MET A 1 2.23 27.78 5.61
N GLY A 2 2.41 26.50 5.27
CA GLY A 2 1.48 25.45 5.68
C GLY A 2 1.81 25.02 7.10
N THR A 3 0.84 25.10 8.00
CA THR A 3 0.91 24.63 9.38
C THR A 3 1.13 23.13 9.40
N GLU A 4 2.23 22.69 10.00
CA GLU A 4 2.46 21.30 10.40
C GLU A 4 1.28 20.80 11.25
N PRO A 5 0.85 19.54 11.12
CA PRO A 5 -0.20 18.99 11.96
C PRO A 5 0.27 19.02 13.42
N ALA A 6 -0.53 19.64 14.28
CA ALA A 6 -0.29 19.68 15.72
C ALA A 6 -0.26 18.25 16.28
N ILE A 7 0.93 17.79 16.64
CA ILE A 7 1.15 16.49 17.28
C ILE A 7 0.52 16.54 18.68
N THR A 8 -0.33 15.57 18.95
CA THR A 8 -1.09 15.36 20.18
C THR A 8 -0.22 15.38 21.44
N THR A 9 -0.68 16.08 22.48
CA THR A 9 -0.08 16.23 23.81
C THR A 9 -0.23 14.98 24.71
N ALA A 10 0.02 13.78 24.19
CA ALA A 10 -0.05 12.52 24.94
C ALA A 10 1.35 12.07 25.41
N PRO A 11 1.50 11.28 26.50
CA PRO A 11 2.81 10.88 27.02
C PRO A 11 3.63 10.07 26.01
N HIS A 12 4.89 10.46 25.82
CA HIS A 12 5.85 9.82 24.89
C HIS A 12 6.53 8.62 25.55
N THR A 13 5.95 7.44 25.40
CA THR A 13 6.52 6.20 25.94
C THR A 13 7.19 5.35 24.86
N GLY A 14 8.07 4.42 25.24
CA GLY A 14 8.68 3.43 24.35
C GLY A 14 7.64 2.56 23.65
N ALA A 15 6.60 2.13 24.37
CA ALA A 15 5.45 1.45 23.80
C ALA A 15 4.77 2.26 22.70
N ARG A 16 4.56 3.56 22.93
CA ARG A 16 3.94 4.46 21.96
C ARG A 16 4.85 4.71 20.75
N LEU A 17 6.14 4.95 20.97
CA LEU A 17 7.12 5.11 19.88
C LEU A 17 7.16 3.88 18.97
N LEU A 18 7.16 2.67 19.55
CA LEU A 18 7.12 1.44 18.77
C LEU A 18 5.79 1.31 18.01
N ALA A 19 4.66 1.59 18.65
CA ALA A 19 3.36 1.58 17.98
C ALA A 19 3.30 2.58 16.81
N ASP A 20 3.77 3.81 17.00
CA ASP A 20 3.82 4.83 15.95
C ASP A 20 4.83 4.45 14.84
N THR A 21 5.94 3.80 15.19
CA THR A 21 6.92 3.28 14.21
C THR A 21 6.33 2.15 13.38
N VAL A 22 5.68 1.16 14.00
CA VAL A 22 5.01 0.07 13.30
C VAL A 22 3.84 0.59 12.47
N SER A 23 3.08 1.57 12.97
CA SER A 23 2.02 2.24 12.21
C SER A 23 2.60 2.95 10.98
N ALA A 24 3.66 3.74 11.15
CA ALA A 24 4.32 4.42 10.04
C ALA A 24 4.88 3.44 9.00
N LEU A 25 5.47 2.33 9.44
CA LEU A 25 5.92 1.25 8.55
C LEU A 25 4.73 0.57 7.86
N SER A 26 3.61 0.39 8.55
CA SER A 26 2.39 -0.20 7.99
C SER A 26 1.72 0.71 6.96
N GLU A 27 1.95 2.02 7.05
CA GLU A 27 1.46 2.98 6.06
C GLU A 27 2.44 3.12 4.87
N ARG A 28 3.74 3.16 5.16
CA ARG A 28 4.77 3.63 4.20
C ARG A 28 5.68 2.54 3.64
N ALA A 29 5.79 1.42 4.34
CA ALA A 29 6.64 0.29 3.97
C ALA A 29 5.98 -1.06 4.27
N PRO A 30 4.75 -1.29 3.80
CA PRO A 30 3.92 -2.34 4.34
C PRO A 30 4.31 -3.75 3.85
N ALA A 31 5.11 -3.85 2.78
CA ALA A 31 5.81 -5.07 2.38
C ALA A 31 6.66 -5.66 3.50
N ILE A 32 7.38 -4.80 4.21
CA ILE A 32 8.28 -5.20 5.31
C ILE A 32 7.48 -5.58 6.53
N VAL A 33 6.38 -4.88 6.79
CA VAL A 33 5.44 -5.25 7.85
C VAL A 33 4.82 -6.61 7.57
N ALA A 34 4.40 -6.89 6.33
CA ALA A 34 3.87 -8.19 5.93
C ALA A 34 4.92 -9.30 6.07
N ALA A 35 6.16 -9.07 5.63
CA ALA A 35 7.25 -10.02 5.80
C ALA A 35 7.57 -10.28 7.28
N ALA A 36 7.58 -9.24 8.12
CA ALA A 36 7.77 -9.36 9.56
C ALA A 36 6.59 -10.08 10.24
N ALA A 37 5.35 -9.79 9.80
CA ALA A 37 4.14 -10.46 10.26
C ALA A 37 4.15 -11.95 9.91
N ASP A 38 4.63 -12.32 8.73
CA ASP A 38 4.79 -13.71 8.34
C ASP A 38 5.77 -14.46 9.25
N GLN A 39 6.89 -13.83 9.64
CA GLN A 39 7.81 -14.41 10.60
C GLN A 39 7.18 -14.63 11.99
N LEU A 40 6.28 -13.74 12.42
CA LEU A 40 5.62 -13.77 13.73
C LEU A 40 4.27 -14.49 13.74
N ARG A 41 3.90 -15.17 12.65
CA ARG A 41 2.58 -15.78 12.49
C ARG A 41 2.31 -16.77 13.64
N GLY A 42 1.26 -16.49 14.42
CA GLY A 42 0.86 -17.32 15.57
C GLY A 42 1.73 -17.14 16.82
N VAL A 43 2.51 -16.06 16.90
CA VAL A 43 3.31 -15.70 18.08
C VAL A 43 2.78 -14.37 18.66
N VAL A 44 2.41 -14.36 19.93
CA VAL A 44 2.04 -13.16 20.70
C VAL A 44 3.26 -12.65 21.45
N LEU A 45 3.64 -11.39 21.23
CA LEU A 45 4.79 -10.77 21.90
C LEU A 45 4.34 -9.87 23.04
N GLY A 46 4.93 -10.08 24.23
CA GLY A 46 4.85 -9.16 25.36
C GLY A 46 6.07 -8.25 25.38
N LEU A 47 5.89 -6.95 25.16
CA LEU A 47 6.96 -5.97 25.04
C LEU A 47 7.05 -5.13 26.31
N HIS A 48 8.25 -5.00 26.86
CA HIS A 48 8.51 -4.28 28.10
C HIS A 48 9.60 -3.23 27.86
N PHE A 49 9.33 -1.98 28.21
CA PHE A 49 10.24 -0.86 27.99
C PHE A 49 10.77 -0.29 29.33
N HIS A 50 11.95 0.33 29.29
CA HIS A 50 12.61 0.86 30.49
C HIS A 50 11.82 1.98 31.18
N ASP A 51 11.06 2.78 30.42
CA ASP A 51 10.18 3.82 30.97
C ASP A 51 8.94 3.26 31.71
N GLY A 52 8.86 1.93 31.86
CA GLY A 52 7.78 1.22 32.53
C GLY A 52 6.56 0.97 31.65
N SER A 53 6.54 1.49 30.43
CA SER A 53 5.49 1.18 29.47
C SER A 53 5.59 -0.27 28.98
N ARG A 54 4.47 -0.80 28.54
CA ARG A 54 4.35 -2.17 28.01
C ARG A 54 3.51 -2.14 26.76
N ALA A 55 3.69 -3.13 25.89
CA ALA A 55 2.84 -3.31 24.72
C ALA A 55 2.67 -4.78 24.38
N THR A 56 1.57 -5.11 23.72
CA THR A 56 1.36 -6.42 23.09
C THR A 56 1.52 -6.24 21.59
N LEU A 57 2.39 -7.04 20.97
CA LEU A 57 2.48 -7.10 19.52
C LEU A 57 1.91 -8.43 19.03
N THR A 58 0.88 -8.34 18.19
CA THR A 58 0.20 -9.49 17.59
C THR A 58 0.21 -9.40 16.07
N VAL A 59 0.06 -10.55 15.43
CA VAL A 59 -0.14 -10.64 13.98
C VAL A 59 -1.61 -10.85 13.70
N ARG A 60 -2.18 -10.01 12.82
CA ARG A 60 -3.52 -10.21 12.27
C ARG A 60 -3.45 -10.18 10.75
N HIS A 61 -3.61 -11.33 10.12
CA HIS A 61 -3.35 -11.54 8.68
C HIS A 61 -1.93 -11.08 8.32
N SER A 62 -1.76 -10.25 7.29
CA SER A 62 -0.47 -9.71 6.85
C SER A 62 -0.03 -8.44 7.59
N ARG A 63 -0.49 -8.22 8.84
CA ARG A 63 -0.25 -6.98 9.61
C ARG A 63 0.29 -7.23 11.00
N LEU A 64 1.05 -6.25 11.50
CA LEU A 64 1.47 -6.15 12.89
C LEU A 64 0.55 -5.16 13.62
N LEU A 65 0.01 -5.57 14.76
CA LEU A 65 -0.78 -4.73 15.65
C LEU A 65 0.00 -4.55 16.94
N VAL A 66 0.13 -3.30 17.39
CA VAL A 66 0.79 -2.96 18.66
C VAL A 66 -0.22 -2.28 19.55
N GLU A 67 -0.60 -2.94 20.64
CA GLU A 67 -1.52 -2.42 21.64
C GLU A 67 -0.71 -1.92 22.85
N PRO A 68 -0.98 -0.71 23.38
CA PRO A 68 -0.13 -0.05 24.38
C PRO A 68 -0.29 -0.60 25.82
N ASP A 69 -0.66 -1.87 25.96
CA ASP A 69 -0.79 -2.60 27.23
C ASP A 69 -0.51 -4.10 27.01
N LEU A 70 -0.26 -4.85 28.08
CA LEU A 70 -0.20 -6.32 28.01
C LEU A 70 -1.62 -6.90 27.95
N VAL A 71 -1.92 -7.63 26.88
CA VAL A 71 -3.21 -8.26 26.61
C VAL A 71 -2.99 -9.76 26.48
N GLY A 72 -3.55 -10.53 27.42
CA GLY A 72 -3.37 -11.99 27.46
C GLY A 72 -1.98 -12.43 27.94
N ASP A 73 -1.71 -13.73 27.77
CA ASP A 73 -0.41 -14.33 28.10
C ASP A 73 0.49 -14.33 26.85
N PRO A 74 1.67 -13.68 26.87
CA PRO A 74 2.57 -13.66 25.72
C PRO A 74 3.31 -14.99 25.53
N ASP A 75 3.46 -15.42 24.27
CA ASP A 75 4.28 -16.59 23.91
C ASP A 75 5.78 -16.29 24.05
N VAL A 76 6.16 -15.04 23.78
CA VAL A 76 7.53 -14.54 23.85
C VAL A 76 7.54 -13.16 24.49
N GLU A 77 8.39 -12.96 25.49
CA GLU A 77 8.62 -11.66 26.10
C GLU A 77 9.86 -10.99 25.50
N VAL A 78 9.75 -9.70 25.20
CA VAL A 78 10.87 -8.86 24.74
C VAL A 78 11.03 -7.70 25.70
N VAL A 79 12.20 -7.60 26.32
CA VAL A 79 12.56 -6.51 27.20
C VAL A 79 13.55 -5.61 26.48
N PHE A 80 13.19 -4.34 26.33
CA PHE A 80 14.04 -3.30 25.80
C PHE A 80 14.52 -2.41 26.94
N ASP A 81 15.82 -2.26 27.08
CA ASP A 81 16.36 -1.06 27.67
C ASP A 81 16.30 0.11 26.67
N ASP A 82 16.56 1.32 27.15
CA ASP A 82 16.48 2.54 26.33
C ASP A 82 17.45 2.54 25.13
N ARG A 83 18.46 1.65 25.11
CA ARG A 83 19.52 1.61 24.10
C ARG A 83 19.29 0.50 23.06
N ALA A 84 18.66 -0.59 23.46
CA ALA A 84 18.26 -1.69 22.59
C ALA A 84 17.16 -1.29 21.62
N MET A 85 16.26 -0.40 22.03
CA MET A 85 15.32 0.26 21.14
C MET A 85 16.03 0.88 19.93
N ASN A 86 17.15 1.57 20.16
CA ASN A 86 17.92 2.22 19.09
C ASN A 86 18.55 1.21 18.14
N LEU A 87 19.07 0.09 18.67
CA LEU A 87 19.66 -0.98 17.85
C LEU A 87 18.70 -1.56 16.80
N ILE A 88 17.41 -1.60 17.12
CA ILE A 88 16.41 -2.20 16.24
C ILE A 88 16.01 -1.25 15.11
N PHE A 89 16.30 0.05 15.20
CA PHE A 89 15.85 1.01 14.19
C PHE A 89 16.96 1.94 13.65
N ASP A 90 18.19 1.80 14.18
CA ASP A 90 19.44 2.41 13.70
C ASP A 90 20.49 1.31 13.40
N ALA A 91 20.21 0.50 12.36
CA ALA A 91 21.03 -0.66 12.01
C ALA A 91 22.45 -0.32 11.49
N GLN A 92 22.78 0.97 11.32
CA GLN A 92 24.06 1.41 10.75
C GLN A 92 25.10 1.79 11.81
N ARG A 93 24.77 1.76 13.11
CA ARG A 93 25.67 2.14 14.21
C ARG A 93 25.52 1.26 15.44
N PRO A 94 26.62 0.90 16.13
CA PRO A 94 26.51 0.49 17.51
C PRO A 94 26.04 1.68 18.38
N PRO A 95 25.24 1.46 19.44
CA PRO A 95 24.89 2.47 20.42
C PRO A 95 26.14 3.17 20.91
N VAL A 96 26.05 4.50 21.03
CA VAL A 96 27.21 5.39 21.16
C VAL A 96 28.16 4.94 22.27
N GLU A 97 27.68 4.31 23.33
CA GLU A 97 28.52 3.72 24.37
C GLU A 97 27.85 2.49 25.00
N GLN A 98 28.45 1.30 24.84
CA GLN A 98 28.13 0.02 25.53
C GLN A 98 26.64 -0.41 25.58
N VAL A 99 26.34 -1.50 24.87
CA VAL A 99 25.17 -2.35 25.16
C VAL A 99 25.49 -3.12 26.44
N LEU A 100 24.77 -2.83 27.52
CA LEU A 100 24.96 -3.52 28.79
C LEU A 100 24.46 -4.96 28.69
N PRO A 101 24.95 -5.89 29.52
CA PRO A 101 24.30 -7.18 29.69
C PRO A 101 22.80 -6.96 29.97
N HIS A 102 21.91 -7.63 29.22
CA HIS A 102 20.44 -7.52 29.32
C HIS A 102 19.77 -6.32 28.64
N SER A 103 20.48 -5.53 27.82
CA SER A 103 19.87 -4.41 27.08
C SER A 103 18.71 -4.82 26.17
N LEU A 104 18.83 -5.94 25.45
CA LEU A 104 17.75 -6.55 24.67
C LEU A 104 17.62 -8.01 25.07
N ASP A 105 16.54 -8.35 25.78
CA ASP A 105 16.32 -9.70 26.29
C ASP A 105 15.04 -10.29 25.70
N VAL A 106 15.16 -11.37 24.94
CA VAL A 106 14.04 -12.06 24.28
C VAL A 106 13.88 -13.44 24.93
N ARG A 107 12.75 -13.67 25.58
CA ARG A 107 12.49 -14.85 26.41
C ARG A 107 11.29 -15.62 25.88
N GLY A 108 11.46 -16.91 25.66
CA GLY A 108 10.38 -17.77 25.19
C GLY A 108 10.91 -19.04 24.52
N PRO A 109 10.04 -19.84 23.86
CA PRO A 109 10.46 -20.99 23.10
C PRO A 109 11.45 -20.62 21.99
N ARG A 110 12.46 -21.45 21.73
CA ARG A 110 13.53 -21.20 20.74
C ARG A 110 13.00 -20.74 19.38
N ALA A 111 11.92 -21.36 18.89
CA ALA A 111 11.31 -20.99 17.61
C ALA A 111 10.73 -19.56 17.63
N GLY A 112 10.05 -19.18 18.71
CA GLY A 112 9.50 -17.84 18.90
C GLY A 112 10.59 -16.77 19.04
N VAL A 113 11.66 -17.07 19.78
CA VAL A 113 12.83 -16.17 19.88
C VAL A 113 13.43 -15.90 18.49
N LEU A 114 13.65 -16.93 17.68
CA LEU A 114 14.18 -16.78 16.32
C LEU A 114 13.23 -15.99 15.41
N ALA A 115 11.91 -16.19 15.54
CA ALA A 115 10.90 -15.45 14.81
C ALA A 115 10.96 -13.94 15.12
N VAL A 116 11.05 -13.57 16.40
CA VAL A 116 11.22 -12.18 16.85
C VAL A 116 12.46 -11.55 16.22
N TRP A 117 13.59 -12.24 16.25
CA TRP A 117 14.83 -11.71 15.68
C TRP A 117 14.73 -11.46 14.18
N ARG A 118 14.14 -12.38 13.41
CA ARG A 118 13.94 -12.21 11.97
C ARG A 118 13.01 -11.04 11.68
N ALA A 119 11.88 -10.97 12.39
CA ALA A 119 10.90 -9.90 12.22
C ALA A 119 11.49 -8.53 12.53
N PHE A 120 12.18 -8.36 13.66
CA PHE A 120 12.79 -7.09 14.03
C PHE A 120 13.93 -6.70 13.10
N THR A 121 14.68 -7.66 12.57
CA THR A 121 15.70 -7.38 11.54
C THR A 121 15.04 -6.82 10.27
N LEU A 122 13.95 -7.42 9.80
CA LEU A 122 13.20 -6.92 8.64
C LEU A 122 12.69 -5.49 8.87
N LEU A 123 12.05 -5.24 10.02
CA LEU A 123 11.58 -3.91 10.41
C LEU A 123 12.73 -2.89 10.46
N SER A 124 13.87 -3.28 11.04
CA SER A 124 15.06 -2.43 11.19
C SER A 124 15.62 -1.92 9.86
N GLN A 125 15.69 -2.82 8.87
CA GLN A 125 16.37 -2.54 7.60
C GLN A 125 15.66 -1.44 6.81
N ARG A 126 14.36 -1.24 7.03
CA ARG A 126 13.58 -0.23 6.31
C ARG A 126 13.14 0.95 7.14
N ALA A 127 12.94 0.77 8.44
CA ALA A 127 12.71 1.88 9.35
C ALA A 127 13.84 2.92 9.30
N SER A 128 15.10 2.48 9.23
CA SER A 128 16.25 3.38 9.22
C SER A 128 16.33 4.26 7.97
N GLY A 129 15.64 3.91 6.88
CA GLY A 129 15.62 4.67 5.63
C GLY A 129 14.43 5.64 5.48
N LEU A 130 13.38 5.48 6.29
CA LEU A 130 12.17 6.31 6.17
C LEU A 130 12.33 7.63 6.95
N ARG A 131 12.23 8.76 6.23
CA ARG A 131 12.34 10.11 6.85
C ARG A 131 11.35 10.33 7.99
N PHE A 132 10.14 9.81 7.88
CA PHE A 132 9.13 9.96 8.94
C PHE A 132 9.50 9.16 10.19
N VAL A 133 9.97 7.92 10.04
CA VAL A 133 10.46 7.12 11.17
C VAL A 133 11.69 7.79 11.79
N GLN A 134 12.63 8.24 10.96
CA GLN A 134 13.77 9.06 11.40
C GLN A 134 13.33 10.30 12.20
N GLN A 135 12.26 11.00 11.80
CA GLN A 135 11.72 12.14 12.54
C GLN A 135 11.10 11.72 13.88
N LEU A 136 10.26 10.69 13.92
CA LEU A 136 9.67 10.16 15.16
C LEU A 136 10.76 9.83 16.20
N TRP A 137 11.81 9.15 15.75
CA TRP A 137 12.93 8.76 16.61
C TRP A 137 13.80 9.96 17.03
N ARG A 138 13.96 10.96 16.16
CA ARG A 138 14.64 12.22 16.51
C ARG A 138 13.88 13.01 17.58
N GLU A 139 12.57 13.14 17.45
CA GLU A 139 11.71 13.84 18.41
C GLU A 139 11.72 13.14 19.78
N TYR A 140 11.65 11.80 19.80
CA TYR A 140 11.78 11.02 21.03
C TYR A 140 13.13 11.24 21.71
N ARG A 141 14.23 11.24 20.94
CA ARG A 141 15.57 11.55 21.45
C ARG A 141 15.67 12.93 22.07
N GLU A 142 15.21 13.96 21.36
CA GLU A 142 15.32 15.36 21.81
C GLU A 142 14.55 15.61 23.12
N ARG A 143 13.48 14.85 23.36
CA ARG A 143 12.68 14.92 24.60
C ARG A 143 13.23 14.05 25.73
N SER A 144 14.06 13.06 25.40
CA SER A 144 14.67 12.14 26.37
C SER A 144 16.21 12.12 26.31
N PRO A 145 16.91 13.28 26.30
CA PRO A 145 18.34 13.34 25.97
C PRO A 145 19.25 12.58 26.94
N ARG A 146 18.80 12.37 28.19
CA ARG A 146 19.52 11.57 29.20
C ARG A 146 19.68 10.09 28.80
N LEU A 147 18.81 9.58 27.93
CA LEU A 147 18.82 8.19 27.45
C LEU A 147 19.85 7.98 26.32
N TRP A 148 20.37 9.05 25.73
CA TRP A 148 21.18 9.03 24.51
C TRP A 148 22.62 9.57 24.72
N GLY A 149 22.98 9.88 25.96
CA GLY A 149 24.32 10.35 26.34
C GLY A 149 25.27 9.23 26.79
N PRO A 150 26.55 9.57 26.98
CA PRO A 150 27.58 8.69 27.53
C PRO A 150 27.19 8.00 28.85
N VAL A 151 27.62 6.75 29.06
CA VAL A 151 27.57 6.16 30.42
C VAL A 151 28.68 6.80 31.24
N ALA A 152 28.34 7.48 32.33
CA ALA A 152 29.35 7.80 33.31
C ALA A 152 29.90 6.49 33.90
N ASP A 153 31.22 6.27 33.83
CA ASP A 153 31.87 5.10 34.46
C ASP A 153 31.36 4.92 35.89
N GLY A 154 30.75 3.77 36.17
CA GLY A 154 30.18 3.45 37.49
C GLY A 154 28.72 3.88 37.72
N ALA A 155 27.98 4.27 36.67
CA ALA A 155 26.52 4.40 36.78
C ALA A 155 25.91 3.05 37.21
N PRO A 156 25.05 3.03 38.27
CA PRO A 156 24.38 1.80 38.66
C PRO A 156 23.51 1.30 37.50
N ASP A 157 23.60 0.00 37.23
CA ASP A 157 22.78 -0.73 36.26
C ASP A 157 21.29 -0.41 36.53
N PRO A 158 20.65 0.43 35.71
CA PRO A 158 19.33 0.92 36.02
C PRO A 158 18.35 -0.18 35.64
N LEU A 159 17.93 -0.94 36.65
CA LEU A 159 16.73 -1.77 36.63
C LEU A 159 16.71 -2.89 35.56
N SER A 160 17.33 -4.04 35.88
CA SER A 160 16.72 -5.32 35.48
C SER A 160 15.29 -5.36 36.03
N PRO A 161 14.24 -5.47 35.21
CA PRO A 161 12.89 -5.69 35.72
C PRO A 161 12.93 -6.95 36.60
N HIS A 162 12.35 -6.83 37.78
CA HIS A 162 12.46 -7.75 38.91
C HIS A 162 12.66 -9.24 38.54
N GLY A 163 13.82 -9.79 38.90
CA GLY A 163 14.00 -11.24 39.07
C GLY A 163 14.54 -12.05 37.88
N ALA A 164 15.21 -11.44 36.90
CA ALA A 164 15.76 -12.18 35.76
C ALA A 164 17.04 -12.97 36.11
N THR A 165 17.02 -14.29 35.88
CA THR A 165 18.23 -15.12 35.84
C THR A 165 18.88 -15.01 34.46
N ALA A 166 20.22 -14.91 34.42
CA ALA A 166 20.97 -14.72 33.18
C ALA A 166 20.74 -15.87 32.19
N THR A 167 20.26 -15.54 30.99
CA THR A 167 19.84 -16.51 29.95
C THR A 167 21.00 -17.18 29.20
N GLY A 168 22.25 -16.84 29.50
CA GLY A 168 23.44 -17.47 28.91
C GLY A 168 23.70 -17.12 27.44
N TRP A 169 22.86 -16.32 26.80
CA TRP A 169 23.03 -15.86 25.41
C TRP A 169 23.23 -14.35 25.41
N ARG A 170 24.46 -13.88 25.13
CA ARG A 170 24.74 -12.44 25.04
C ARG A 170 24.26 -11.92 23.70
N ALA A 171 23.63 -10.75 23.66
CA ALA A 171 23.23 -10.08 22.43
C ALA A 171 24.40 -9.95 21.42
N VAL A 172 25.62 -9.74 21.92
CA VAL A 172 26.85 -9.67 21.11
C VAL A 172 27.30 -11.04 20.60
N ASP A 173 27.15 -12.11 21.40
CA ASP A 173 27.47 -13.47 20.98
C ASP A 173 26.48 -13.97 19.91
N PHE A 174 25.22 -13.54 19.99
CA PHE A 174 24.20 -13.78 18.96
C PHE A 174 24.49 -13.02 17.65
N LEU A 175 24.92 -11.75 17.73
CA LEU A 175 25.33 -10.96 16.57
C LEU A 175 26.57 -11.55 15.87
N ALA A 176 27.46 -12.19 16.64
CA ALA A 176 28.67 -12.84 16.14
C ALA A 176 28.43 -14.27 15.60
N ALA A 177 27.43 -15.01 16.11
CA ALA A 177 27.19 -16.42 15.78
C ALA A 177 26.15 -16.66 14.66
N ARG A 178 26.02 -15.73 13.69
CA ARG A 178 25.00 -15.68 12.63
C ARG A 178 24.98 -16.82 11.58
N ARG A 179 25.38 -18.04 11.91
CA ARG A 179 25.13 -19.23 11.07
C ARG A 179 24.27 -20.26 11.83
N PRO A 180 23.09 -20.67 11.30
CA PRO A 180 22.67 -22.04 11.48
C PRO A 180 23.73 -22.93 10.81
N LEU A 181 24.16 -24.01 11.47
CA LEU A 181 25.21 -24.91 10.96
C LEU A 181 24.83 -25.59 9.62
N ASP A 182 23.59 -25.45 9.17
CA ASP A 182 23.00 -26.22 8.07
C ASP A 182 22.63 -25.40 6.81
N VAL A 183 23.13 -24.15 6.65
CA VAL A 183 22.85 -23.36 5.43
C VAL A 183 24.04 -23.41 4.47
N ASP A 184 23.83 -24.12 3.36
CA ASP A 184 24.82 -24.36 2.31
C ASP A 184 25.24 -23.05 1.61
N GLU A 185 26.54 -22.93 1.34
CA GLU A 185 27.25 -21.70 0.97
C GLU A 185 26.92 -21.22 -0.46
N GLY A 186 26.16 -22.01 -1.22
CA GLY A 186 25.86 -21.82 -2.64
C GLY A 186 24.48 -21.24 -2.98
N THR A 187 23.56 -21.10 -2.03
CA THR A 187 22.18 -20.69 -2.33
C THR A 187 21.92 -19.25 -1.93
N ARG A 188 22.09 -18.31 -2.87
CA ARG A 188 21.55 -16.95 -2.75
C ARG A 188 20.04 -16.99 -2.99
N ALA A 189 19.26 -17.29 -1.97
CA ALA A 189 17.80 -17.21 -2.07
C ALA A 189 17.35 -15.76 -1.82
N LEU A 190 16.61 -15.20 -2.78
CA LEU A 190 15.87 -13.96 -2.62
C LEU A 190 14.70 -14.22 -1.67
N ILE A 191 14.70 -13.61 -0.48
CA ILE A 191 13.50 -13.51 0.36
C ILE A 191 13.04 -12.04 0.32
N GLY A 192 11.92 -11.78 -0.35
CA GLY A 192 11.26 -10.46 -0.35
C GLY A 192 12.07 -9.31 -0.98
N GLY A 193 12.93 -9.57 -1.97
CA GLY A 193 13.64 -8.50 -2.69
C GLY A 193 14.76 -7.80 -1.90
N THR A 194 15.14 -8.34 -0.74
CA THR A 194 16.40 -7.97 -0.07
C THR A 194 17.47 -8.98 -0.46
N VAL A 195 18.65 -8.48 -0.86
CA VAL A 195 19.77 -9.35 -1.23
C VAL A 195 20.24 -10.04 0.03
N ASP A 196 20.11 -11.37 0.09
CA ASP A 196 20.80 -12.19 1.08
C ASP A 196 22.31 -12.13 0.78
N THR A 197 22.95 -11.10 1.32
CA THR A 197 24.39 -10.91 1.26
C THR A 197 25.00 -11.56 2.48
N ALA A 198 26.16 -12.21 2.30
CA ALA A 198 26.95 -12.71 3.42
C ALA A 198 27.08 -11.60 4.48
N PRO A 199 26.65 -11.84 5.75
CA PRO A 199 26.70 -10.81 6.77
C PRO A 199 28.16 -10.39 6.98
N ARG A 200 28.48 -9.19 6.51
CA ARG A 200 29.74 -8.53 6.86
C ARG A 200 29.59 -7.95 8.27
N LEU A 201 30.70 -7.86 9.01
CA LEU A 201 30.77 -6.89 10.11
C LEU A 201 30.30 -5.54 9.55
N LEU A 202 29.23 -4.98 10.12
CA LEU A 202 28.61 -3.72 9.67
C LEU A 202 29.57 -2.52 9.77
N TRP A 203 30.71 -2.71 10.41
CA TRP A 203 31.71 -1.69 10.65
C TRP A 203 32.90 -1.89 9.72
N ASP A 204 33.12 -0.94 8.82
CA ASP A 204 34.23 -0.88 7.87
C ASP A 204 35.49 -0.20 8.45
N GLY A 205 35.52 0.05 9.76
CA GLY A 205 36.61 0.76 10.42
C GLY A 205 36.44 2.28 10.48
N ARG A 206 35.42 2.86 9.83
CA ARG A 206 35.24 4.31 9.75
C ARG A 206 34.31 4.81 10.86
N ARG A 207 34.70 5.92 11.49
CA ARG A 207 33.78 6.76 12.28
C ARG A 207 32.99 7.61 11.28
N SER A 208 31.67 7.52 11.30
CA SER A 208 30.80 8.47 10.58
C SER A 208 29.95 9.26 11.57
N ASP A 209 29.62 10.49 11.22
CA ASP A 209 28.71 11.40 11.93
C ASP A 209 27.27 10.87 11.85
N GLY A 210 26.49 10.95 12.95
CA GLY A 210 25.12 10.41 13.15
C GLY A 210 24.28 10.24 11.88
N TRP A 211 23.38 9.25 11.73
CA TRP A 211 22.41 9.32 10.61
C TRP A 211 21.52 10.58 10.70
N TRP A 212 21.42 11.18 11.90
CA TRP A 212 20.83 12.50 12.15
C TRP A 212 21.71 13.69 11.73
N GLU A 213 23.01 13.47 11.50
CA GLU A 213 24.00 14.42 10.95
C GLU A 213 24.22 14.19 9.45
N ALA A 214 23.97 12.98 8.95
CA ALA A 214 23.92 12.69 7.52
C ALA A 214 22.73 13.39 6.86
N GLY A 215 22.96 13.96 5.68
CA GLY A 215 21.86 14.38 4.81
C GLY A 215 20.92 13.18 4.53
N PRO A 216 19.62 13.42 4.34
CA PRO A 216 18.62 12.36 4.23
C PRO A 216 19.04 11.29 3.21
N VAL A 217 19.14 10.04 3.66
CA VAL A 217 19.48 8.88 2.82
C VAL A 217 18.34 8.68 1.82
N GLY A 218 18.67 8.69 0.54
CA GLY A 218 17.75 8.75 -0.60
C GLY A 218 17.10 7.43 -1.02
N ASP A 219 16.71 6.55 -0.09
CA ASP A 219 15.74 5.50 -0.44
C ASP A 219 14.34 6.11 -0.31
N ALA A 220 13.75 6.47 -1.45
CA ALA A 220 12.55 7.29 -1.49
C ALA A 220 11.37 6.58 -0.80
N ASP A 221 10.78 7.26 0.18
CA ASP A 221 9.47 6.94 0.72
C ASP A 221 8.50 6.73 -0.46
N LEU A 222 7.88 5.55 -0.58
CA LEU A 222 6.99 5.23 -1.69
C LEU A 222 5.88 6.28 -1.83
N VAL A 223 5.37 6.81 -0.71
CA VAL A 223 4.34 7.85 -0.71
C VAL A 223 4.89 9.17 -1.27
N GLU A 224 6.14 9.53 -0.96
CA GLU A 224 6.82 10.69 -1.53
C GLU A 224 7.04 10.50 -3.05
N THR A 225 7.47 9.30 -3.45
CA THR A 225 7.63 8.91 -4.86
C THR A 225 6.32 9.03 -5.61
N MET A 226 5.23 8.49 -5.06
CA MET A 226 3.91 8.55 -5.66
C MET A 226 3.38 9.98 -5.75
N ARG A 227 3.66 10.81 -4.73
CA ARG A 227 3.33 12.24 -4.75
C ARG A 227 4.11 12.98 -5.84
N ALA A 228 5.40 12.71 -6.00
CA ALA A 228 6.25 13.32 -7.01
C ALA A 228 5.81 12.92 -8.43
N CYS A 229 5.54 11.64 -8.65
CA CYS A 229 5.02 11.11 -9.91
C CYS A 229 3.67 11.73 -10.27
N ARG A 230 2.74 11.81 -9.31
CA ARG A 230 1.46 12.51 -9.49
C ARG A 230 1.66 13.97 -9.85
N ALA A 231 2.49 14.71 -9.10
CA ALA A 231 2.75 16.12 -9.38
C ALA A 231 3.31 16.32 -10.79
N ARG A 232 4.11 15.38 -11.30
CA ARG A 232 4.62 15.41 -12.66
C ARG A 232 3.54 15.18 -13.71
N ALA A 233 2.69 14.16 -13.53
CA ALA A 233 1.57 13.92 -14.43
C ALA A 233 0.59 15.10 -14.43
N ASN A 234 0.28 15.66 -13.26
CA ASN A 234 -0.61 16.83 -13.15
C ASN A 234 -0.06 18.06 -13.87
N ARG A 235 1.26 18.32 -13.83
CA ARG A 235 1.85 19.42 -14.61
C ARG A 235 1.61 19.26 -16.12
N GLU A 236 1.70 18.04 -16.65
CA GLU A 236 1.39 17.79 -18.07
C GLU A 236 -0.11 17.96 -18.35
N ILE A 237 -0.99 17.55 -17.43
CA ILE A 237 -2.44 17.79 -17.54
C ILE A 237 -2.75 19.29 -17.58
N ASP A 238 -2.14 20.07 -16.68
CA ASP A 238 -2.33 21.52 -16.62
C ASP A 238 -1.90 22.21 -17.92
N LEU A 239 -0.84 21.70 -18.58
CA LEU A 239 -0.38 22.20 -19.89
C LEU A 239 -1.33 21.82 -21.05
N LEU A 240 -2.07 20.73 -20.91
CA LEU A 240 -3.01 20.25 -21.92
C LEU A 240 -4.39 20.90 -21.82
N LEU A 241 -4.80 21.34 -20.63
CA LEU A 241 -6.08 22.02 -20.41
C LEU A 241 -6.10 23.38 -21.14
N PRO A 242 -7.00 23.58 -22.11
CA PRO A 242 -7.07 24.85 -22.83
C PRO A 242 -7.48 26.03 -21.95
N ASP A 243 -6.75 27.15 -22.08
CA ASP A 243 -7.09 28.42 -21.45
C ASP A 243 -7.83 29.34 -22.44
N ARG A 244 -9.06 28.96 -22.82
CA ARG A 244 -9.89 29.69 -23.80
C ARG A 244 -11.38 29.40 -23.61
N GLU A 245 -12.25 30.17 -24.28
CA GLU A 245 -13.70 29.89 -24.23
C GLU A 245 -14.08 28.56 -24.90
N PRO A 246 -15.08 27.82 -24.35
CA PRO A 246 -15.86 28.12 -23.15
C PRO A 246 -15.16 27.66 -21.86
N LYS A 247 -14.49 28.58 -21.14
CA LYS A 247 -13.55 28.21 -20.06
C LYS A 247 -14.28 27.69 -18.83
N ALA A 248 -15.19 28.50 -18.30
CA ALA A 248 -15.97 28.18 -17.11
C ALA A 248 -16.91 26.97 -17.32
N ASP A 249 -17.49 26.85 -18.51
CA ASP A 249 -18.51 25.83 -18.80
C ASP A 249 -17.91 24.46 -19.19
N LEU A 250 -16.60 24.37 -19.44
CA LEU A 250 -15.97 23.12 -19.87
C LEU A 250 -14.57 22.92 -19.26
N TYR A 251 -13.60 23.77 -19.58
CA TYR A 251 -12.20 23.49 -19.25
C TYR A 251 -11.91 23.56 -17.74
N ASP A 252 -12.54 24.49 -17.03
CA ASP A 252 -12.45 24.55 -15.56
C ASP A 252 -13.10 23.31 -14.91
N LEU A 253 -14.21 22.81 -15.47
CA LEU A 253 -14.87 21.58 -15.01
C LEU A 253 -14.03 20.33 -15.30
N MET A 254 -13.33 20.29 -16.44
CA MET A 254 -12.38 19.23 -16.75
C MET A 254 -11.21 19.21 -15.76
N GLY A 255 -10.77 20.38 -15.27
CA GLY A 255 -9.78 20.49 -14.20
C GLY A 255 -10.27 20.06 -12.81
N ALA A 256 -11.59 19.94 -12.59
CA ALA A 256 -12.16 19.73 -11.26
C ALA A 256 -11.89 18.35 -10.65
N TYR A 257 -11.75 17.28 -11.46
CA TYR A 257 -11.46 15.93 -10.98
C TYR A 257 -9.95 15.68 -10.78
N PRO A 258 -9.06 16.04 -11.74
CA PRO A 258 -7.61 15.89 -11.59
C PRO A 258 -7.01 16.64 -10.38
N THR A 259 -7.62 17.77 -9.98
CA THR A 259 -7.19 18.57 -8.83
C THR A 259 -7.56 17.96 -7.48
N ARG A 260 -8.55 17.05 -7.42
CA ARG A 260 -8.93 16.36 -6.17
C ARG A 260 -7.81 15.46 -5.67
N GLN A 261 -7.78 15.20 -4.37
CA GLN A 261 -6.75 14.35 -3.75
C GLN A 261 -6.68 12.97 -4.41
N GLY A 262 -5.49 12.56 -4.86
CA GLY A 262 -5.22 11.29 -5.49
C GLY A 262 -3.92 10.70 -5.00
N LYS A 263 -3.84 9.36 -5.00
CA LYS A 263 -2.68 8.61 -4.46
C LYS A 263 -1.47 8.62 -5.38
N GLY A 264 -1.66 8.77 -6.70
CA GLY A 264 -0.56 8.74 -7.67
C GLY A 264 -0.10 7.34 -8.07
N LEU A 265 -0.90 6.30 -7.83
CA LEU A 265 -0.55 4.90 -8.12
C LEU A 265 -0.22 4.69 -9.61
N ARG A 266 -1.18 5.01 -10.49
CA ARG A 266 -1.08 4.83 -11.95
C ARG A 266 0.12 5.57 -12.56
N PRO A 267 0.33 6.87 -12.33
CA PRO A 267 1.49 7.56 -12.89
C PRO A 267 2.81 6.94 -12.38
N THR A 268 2.87 6.51 -11.12
CA THR A 268 4.07 5.87 -10.58
C THR A 268 4.40 4.56 -11.27
N LEU A 269 3.40 3.72 -11.56
CA LEU A 269 3.61 2.48 -12.34
C LEU A 269 4.17 2.76 -13.74
N VAL A 270 3.68 3.80 -14.42
CA VAL A 270 4.20 4.22 -15.74
C VAL A 270 5.66 4.65 -15.63
N PHE A 271 5.98 5.56 -14.71
CA PHE A 271 7.35 6.06 -14.53
C PHE A 271 8.33 4.98 -14.08
N ALA A 272 7.93 4.16 -13.10
CA ALA A 272 8.75 3.09 -12.55
C ALA A 272 9.03 2.02 -13.60
N THR A 273 8.05 1.67 -14.44
CA THR A 273 8.29 0.70 -15.53
C THR A 273 9.20 1.27 -16.61
N CYS A 274 9.05 2.54 -16.99
CA CYS A 274 9.96 3.20 -17.92
C CYS A 274 11.42 3.16 -17.39
N ALA A 275 11.60 3.51 -16.12
CA ALA A 275 12.90 3.43 -15.43
C ALA A 275 13.44 1.99 -15.34
N ALA A 276 12.55 1.01 -15.13
CA ALA A 276 12.93 -0.39 -15.00
C ALA A 276 13.57 -0.95 -16.28
N PHE A 277 13.20 -0.41 -17.45
CA PHE A 277 13.82 -0.71 -18.73
C PHE A 277 15.01 0.21 -19.09
N GLY A 278 15.49 1.01 -18.15
CA GLY A 278 16.71 1.82 -18.29
C GLY A 278 16.52 3.16 -19.00
N GLU A 279 15.28 3.60 -19.20
CA GLU A 279 14.96 4.87 -19.85
C GLU A 279 14.62 5.97 -18.85
N LYS A 280 14.69 7.22 -19.30
CA LYS A 280 14.44 8.39 -18.46
C LYS A 280 12.94 8.47 -18.11
N PRO A 281 12.54 8.53 -16.82
CA PRO A 281 11.14 8.71 -16.43
C PRO A 281 10.47 9.92 -17.10
N GLU A 282 11.24 10.96 -17.42
CA GLU A 282 10.80 12.13 -18.18
C GLU A 282 10.01 11.78 -19.44
N HIS A 283 10.44 10.75 -20.16
CA HIS A 283 9.85 10.31 -21.42
C HIS A 283 8.45 9.71 -21.24
N ALA A 284 8.09 9.31 -20.03
CA ALA A 284 6.79 8.74 -19.68
C ALA A 284 5.76 9.79 -19.21
N ALA A 285 6.13 11.07 -19.08
CA ALA A 285 5.28 12.07 -18.43
C ALA A 285 3.92 12.29 -19.13
N ARG A 286 3.92 12.42 -20.46
CA ARG A 286 2.69 12.59 -21.25
C ARG A 286 1.84 11.33 -21.28
N ALA A 287 2.46 10.15 -21.30
CA ALA A 287 1.75 8.87 -21.20
C ALA A 287 1.07 8.70 -19.83
N ALA A 288 1.76 9.08 -18.74
CA ALA A 288 1.20 9.08 -17.40
C ALA A 288 0.05 10.09 -17.25
N ALA A 289 0.16 11.27 -17.87
CA ALA A 289 -0.90 12.27 -17.93
C ALA A 289 -2.12 11.78 -18.72
N ALA A 290 -1.91 11.15 -19.88
CA ALA A 290 -2.97 10.53 -20.66
C ALA A 290 -3.75 9.49 -19.85
N LEU A 291 -3.04 8.63 -19.13
CA LEU A 291 -3.64 7.60 -18.28
C LEU A 291 -4.48 8.20 -17.16
N GLU A 292 -3.99 9.26 -16.50
CA GLU A 292 -4.77 9.97 -15.48
C GLU A 292 -5.97 10.72 -16.08
N LEU A 293 -5.87 11.28 -17.28
CA LEU A 293 -7.01 11.90 -17.98
C LEU A 293 -8.11 10.87 -18.31
N PHE A 294 -7.74 9.70 -18.86
CA PHE A 294 -8.68 8.60 -19.05
C PHE A 294 -9.31 8.16 -17.73
N HIS A 295 -8.51 7.99 -16.68
CA HIS A 295 -9.03 7.64 -15.36
C HIS A 295 -10.07 8.66 -14.86
N ASN A 296 -9.78 9.96 -14.97
CA ASN A 296 -10.71 10.99 -14.53
C ASN A 296 -11.97 11.03 -15.41
N GLY A 297 -11.86 10.82 -16.72
CA GLY A 297 -13.00 10.66 -17.63
C GLY A 297 -13.89 9.48 -17.22
N PHE A 298 -13.30 8.32 -16.95
CA PHE A 298 -14.01 7.15 -16.43
C PHE A 298 -14.71 7.44 -15.11
N LEU A 299 -14.07 8.14 -14.17
CA LEU A 299 -14.68 8.51 -12.89
C LEU A 299 -15.91 9.39 -13.06
N VAL A 300 -15.85 10.39 -13.96
CA VAL A 300 -17.00 11.27 -14.24
C VAL A 300 -18.18 10.47 -14.79
N HIS A 301 -17.93 9.55 -15.73
CA HIS A 301 -18.98 8.69 -16.28
C HIS A 301 -19.48 7.62 -15.30
N ASP A 302 -18.61 7.07 -14.46
CA ASP A 302 -18.96 6.11 -13.41
C ASP A 302 -19.88 6.76 -12.36
N ASP A 303 -19.60 8.00 -11.94
CA ASP A 303 -20.45 8.74 -11.00
C ASP A 303 -21.87 8.99 -11.54
N ILE A 304 -22.04 9.12 -12.87
CA ILE A 304 -23.35 9.19 -13.51
C ILE A 304 -24.04 7.83 -13.47
N ALA A 305 -23.33 6.76 -13.81
CA ALA A 305 -23.86 5.40 -13.87
C ALA A 305 -24.27 4.87 -12.49
N ASP A 306 -23.50 5.24 -11.46
CA ASP A 306 -23.71 4.86 -10.07
C ASP A 306 -24.69 5.80 -9.34
N GLU A 307 -25.10 6.90 -9.96
CA GLU A 307 -25.89 7.98 -9.32
C GLU A 307 -25.19 8.52 -8.05
N SER A 308 -23.86 8.54 -8.03
CA SER A 308 -23.07 8.99 -6.89
C SER A 308 -23.23 10.50 -6.68
N THR A 309 -23.31 10.91 -5.41
CA THR A 309 -23.49 12.33 -5.02
C THR A 309 -22.19 13.02 -4.64
N HIS A 310 -21.18 12.25 -4.18
CA HIS A 310 -19.90 12.76 -3.70
C HIS A 310 -18.74 11.90 -4.19
N ARG A 311 -17.60 12.56 -4.43
CA ARG A 311 -16.33 11.91 -4.74
C ARG A 311 -15.15 12.69 -4.16
N ARG A 312 -14.37 12.01 -3.31
CA ARG A 312 -13.19 12.58 -2.63
C ARG A 312 -13.55 13.82 -1.81
N GLY A 313 -14.67 13.75 -1.09
CA GLY A 313 -15.17 14.82 -0.21
C GLY A 313 -15.84 16.01 -0.90
N LEU A 314 -15.97 16.00 -2.23
CA LEU A 314 -16.63 17.06 -3.00
C LEU A 314 -17.81 16.51 -3.80
N PRO A 315 -18.84 17.32 -4.11
CA PRO A 315 -19.93 16.92 -5.00
C PRO A 315 -19.43 16.38 -6.35
N THR A 316 -20.16 15.42 -6.91
CA THR A 316 -19.91 14.94 -8.28
C THR A 316 -20.44 15.94 -9.31
N LEU A 317 -19.87 15.96 -10.51
CA LEU A 317 -20.30 16.90 -11.55
C LEU A 317 -21.77 16.71 -11.94
N ASN A 318 -22.27 15.47 -11.92
CA ASN A 318 -23.66 15.18 -12.22
C ASN A 318 -24.61 15.67 -11.13
N ALA A 319 -24.20 15.64 -9.86
CA ALA A 319 -24.99 16.18 -8.76
C ALA A 319 -25.04 17.72 -8.78
N GLU A 320 -23.94 18.37 -9.17
CA GLU A 320 -23.83 19.84 -9.14
C GLU A 320 -24.33 20.52 -10.43
N PHE A 321 -24.02 19.96 -11.60
CA PHE A 321 -24.29 20.57 -12.91
C PHE A 321 -25.23 19.74 -13.80
N GLY A 322 -25.64 18.56 -13.33
CA GLY A 322 -26.51 17.65 -14.07
C GLY A 322 -25.78 16.73 -15.05
N ASN A 323 -26.46 15.65 -15.44
CA ASN A 323 -25.87 14.59 -16.28
C ASN A 323 -25.34 15.09 -17.63
N GLY A 324 -26.02 16.06 -18.27
CA GLY A 324 -25.60 16.56 -19.59
C GLY A 324 -24.22 17.21 -19.57
N VAL A 325 -23.94 18.04 -18.55
CA VAL A 325 -22.63 18.67 -18.36
C VAL A 325 -21.58 17.61 -18.01
N ALA A 326 -21.90 16.70 -17.08
CA ALA A 326 -20.98 15.66 -16.64
C ALA A 326 -20.56 14.72 -17.80
N VAL A 327 -21.50 14.29 -18.65
CA VAL A 327 -21.19 13.48 -19.84
C VAL A 327 -20.20 14.23 -20.74
N ASN A 328 -20.50 15.49 -21.06
CA ASN A 328 -19.68 16.31 -21.95
C ASN A 328 -18.26 16.56 -21.38
N VAL A 329 -18.13 16.76 -20.07
CA VAL A 329 -16.83 16.89 -19.39
C VAL A 329 -16.05 15.58 -19.45
N GLY A 330 -16.69 14.44 -19.18
CA GLY A 330 -16.04 13.13 -19.28
C GLY A 330 -15.57 12.81 -20.70
N ASP A 331 -16.36 13.16 -21.71
CA ASP A 331 -15.98 13.04 -23.13
C ASP A 331 -14.79 13.95 -23.47
N GLY A 332 -14.81 15.19 -22.98
CA GLY A 332 -13.70 16.13 -23.14
C GLY A 332 -12.39 15.62 -22.52
N LEU A 333 -12.45 15.01 -21.33
CA LEU A 333 -11.28 14.41 -20.68
C LEU A 333 -10.71 13.25 -21.50
N ASN A 334 -11.56 12.39 -22.05
CA ASN A 334 -11.14 11.29 -22.93
C ASN A 334 -10.49 11.82 -24.21
N LEU A 335 -10.99 12.92 -24.79
CA LEU A 335 -10.38 13.55 -25.96
C LEU A 335 -8.99 14.13 -25.63
N LEU A 336 -8.85 14.84 -24.52
CA LEU A 336 -7.54 15.34 -24.08
C LEU A 336 -6.56 14.20 -23.77
N ALA A 337 -7.03 13.07 -23.27
CA ALA A 337 -6.19 11.90 -23.04
C ALA A 337 -5.61 11.37 -24.37
N VAL A 338 -6.40 11.37 -25.45
CA VAL A 338 -5.93 11.00 -26.79
C VAL A 338 -4.89 12.01 -27.30
N ASP A 339 -5.13 13.31 -27.13
CA ASP A 339 -4.15 14.35 -27.48
C ASP A 339 -2.83 14.18 -26.72
N ALA A 340 -2.90 13.84 -25.42
CA ALA A 340 -1.74 13.55 -24.59
C ALA A 340 -0.93 12.34 -25.10
N VAL A 341 -1.62 11.28 -25.55
CA VAL A 341 -0.95 10.13 -26.21
C VAL A 341 -0.25 10.59 -27.49
N LEU A 342 -0.94 11.32 -28.36
CA LEU A 342 -0.42 11.78 -29.65
C LEU A 342 0.76 12.75 -29.50
N ALA A 343 0.75 13.60 -28.47
CA ALA A 343 1.84 14.53 -28.16
C ALA A 343 3.18 13.83 -27.87
N ASN A 344 3.20 12.51 -27.65
CA ASN A 344 4.44 11.74 -27.56
C ASN A 344 5.15 11.57 -28.91
N LEU A 345 4.52 11.87 -30.05
CA LEU A 345 5.12 11.68 -31.38
C LEU A 345 6.45 12.43 -31.53
N GLU A 346 6.53 13.65 -31.01
CA GLU A 346 7.72 14.49 -31.09
C GLU A 346 8.88 13.93 -30.23
N THR A 347 8.57 13.36 -29.06
CA THR A 347 9.58 12.94 -28.07
C THR A 347 9.95 11.46 -28.18
N LEU A 348 9.00 10.58 -28.49
CA LEU A 348 9.19 9.13 -28.53
C LEU A 348 9.25 8.57 -29.95
N GLY A 349 8.82 9.34 -30.96
CA GLY A 349 8.74 8.92 -32.35
C GLY A 349 7.55 8.03 -32.67
N LEU A 350 7.32 7.80 -33.97
CA LEU A 350 6.11 7.17 -34.50
C LEU A 350 5.81 5.79 -33.90
N ALA A 351 6.81 4.91 -33.84
CA ALA A 351 6.59 3.51 -33.43
C ALA A 351 6.11 3.41 -31.97
N ARG A 352 6.73 4.16 -31.04
CA ARG A 352 6.35 4.15 -29.62
C ARG A 352 4.99 4.82 -29.42
N THR A 353 4.71 5.91 -30.11
CA THR A 353 3.39 6.56 -30.06
C THR A 353 2.27 5.66 -30.59
N LEU A 354 2.49 4.93 -31.69
CA LEU A 354 1.51 3.94 -32.17
C LEU A 354 1.28 2.82 -31.14
N GLY A 355 2.33 2.37 -30.46
CA GLY A 355 2.21 1.41 -29.35
C GLY A 355 1.36 1.95 -28.19
N LEU A 356 1.56 3.22 -27.81
CA LEU A 356 0.75 3.87 -26.77
C LEU A 356 -0.71 4.00 -27.18
N ILE A 357 -0.99 4.32 -28.46
CA ILE A 357 -2.37 4.35 -28.99
C ILE A 357 -3.01 2.97 -28.88
N GLN A 358 -2.31 1.92 -29.31
CA GLN A 358 -2.82 0.55 -29.24
C GLN A 358 -3.14 0.14 -27.80
N GLU A 359 -2.24 0.43 -26.87
CA GLU A 359 -2.42 0.12 -25.45
C GLU A 359 -3.58 0.92 -24.84
N ALA A 360 -3.66 2.23 -25.10
CA ALA A 360 -4.76 3.06 -24.63
C ALA A 360 -6.12 2.59 -25.19
N MET A 361 -6.19 2.25 -26.47
CA MET A 361 -7.42 1.73 -27.08
C MET A 361 -7.83 0.37 -26.51
N HIS A 362 -6.87 -0.50 -26.17
CA HIS A 362 -7.16 -1.77 -25.52
C HIS A 362 -7.69 -1.54 -24.10
N MET A 363 -6.97 -0.76 -23.30
CA MET A 363 -7.36 -0.36 -21.95
C MET A 363 -8.78 0.21 -21.89
N CYS A 364 -9.12 1.16 -22.77
CA CYS A 364 -10.45 1.77 -22.81
C CYS A 364 -11.54 0.74 -23.17
N ARG A 365 -11.29 -0.15 -24.14
CA ARG A 365 -12.24 -1.21 -24.51
C ARG A 365 -12.49 -2.16 -23.33
N GLU A 366 -11.43 -2.62 -22.69
CA GLU A 366 -11.53 -3.51 -21.53
C GLU A 366 -12.30 -2.84 -20.38
N SER A 367 -12.02 -1.56 -20.10
CA SER A 367 -12.68 -0.80 -19.03
C SER A 367 -14.17 -0.63 -19.29
N VAL A 368 -14.55 -0.29 -20.52
CA VAL A 368 -15.96 -0.14 -20.93
C VAL A 368 -16.69 -1.49 -20.90
N GLU A 369 -16.06 -2.57 -21.35
CA GLU A 369 -16.62 -3.92 -21.26
C GLU A 369 -16.83 -4.35 -19.80
N GLY A 370 -15.88 -4.05 -18.91
CA GLY A 370 -16.00 -4.31 -17.48
C GLY A 370 -17.19 -3.56 -16.86
N GLN A 371 -17.33 -2.28 -17.16
CA GLN A 371 -18.50 -1.48 -16.73
C GLN A 371 -19.81 -2.07 -17.26
N ALA A 372 -19.83 -2.51 -18.52
CA ALA A 372 -21.02 -3.11 -19.11
C ALA A 372 -21.42 -4.43 -18.43
N ILE A 373 -20.45 -5.24 -17.99
CA ILE A 373 -20.70 -6.47 -17.23
C ILE A 373 -21.38 -6.14 -15.89
N GLU A 374 -20.81 -5.21 -15.12
CA GLU A 374 -21.36 -4.82 -13.82
C GLU A 374 -22.78 -4.24 -13.94
N LEU A 375 -22.97 -3.27 -14.85
CA LEU A 375 -24.29 -2.70 -15.15
C LEU A 375 -25.27 -3.78 -15.65
N GLY A 376 -24.78 -4.76 -16.41
CA GLY A 376 -25.54 -5.92 -16.85
C GLY A 376 -26.08 -6.74 -15.68
N TRP A 377 -25.26 -7.01 -14.66
CA TRP A 377 -25.67 -7.72 -13.45
C TRP A 377 -26.74 -6.95 -12.66
N ILE A 378 -26.55 -5.64 -12.51
CA ILE A 378 -27.51 -4.76 -11.81
C ILE A 378 -28.84 -4.74 -12.57
N ARG A 379 -28.80 -4.48 -13.88
CA ARG A 379 -29.99 -4.40 -14.75
C ARG A 379 -30.78 -5.71 -14.76
N SER A 380 -30.09 -6.85 -14.90
CA SER A 380 -30.71 -8.18 -14.91
C SER A 380 -31.02 -8.72 -13.52
N ARG A 381 -30.64 -8.00 -12.44
CA ARG A 381 -30.83 -8.40 -11.04
C ARG A 381 -30.20 -9.75 -10.71
N VAL A 382 -29.10 -10.07 -11.39
CA VAL A 382 -28.36 -11.32 -11.19
C VAL A 382 -27.23 -11.07 -10.20
N VAL A 383 -27.03 -12.02 -9.28
CA VAL A 383 -25.80 -12.10 -8.51
C VAL A 383 -25.00 -13.27 -9.08
N PRO A 384 -23.76 -13.06 -9.52
CA PRO A 384 -22.89 -14.14 -9.98
C PRO A 384 -22.76 -15.26 -8.95
N ARG A 385 -22.41 -16.47 -9.41
CA ARG A 385 -22.30 -17.65 -8.53
C ARG A 385 -20.85 -17.96 -8.15
N GLU A 386 -19.92 -17.54 -8.99
CA GLU A 386 -18.51 -17.86 -8.87
C GLU A 386 -17.67 -16.59 -8.76
N ASP A 387 -16.55 -16.69 -8.06
CA ASP A 387 -15.63 -15.57 -7.90
C ASP A 387 -14.94 -15.23 -9.23
N ALA A 388 -14.82 -16.22 -10.12
CA ALA A 388 -14.28 -16.03 -11.47
C ALA A 388 -15.05 -14.97 -12.28
N ASP A 389 -16.36 -14.88 -12.09
CA ASP A 389 -17.19 -13.84 -12.72
C ASP A 389 -16.76 -12.44 -12.23
N TYR A 390 -16.54 -12.29 -10.92
CA TYR A 390 -16.03 -11.04 -10.33
C TYR A 390 -14.60 -10.76 -10.79
N PHE A 391 -13.72 -11.77 -10.85
CA PHE A 391 -12.34 -11.58 -11.32
C PHE A 391 -12.31 -11.08 -12.76
N LEU A 392 -13.13 -11.62 -13.65
CA LEU A 392 -13.25 -11.14 -15.02
C LEU A 392 -13.72 -9.68 -15.06
N MET A 393 -14.83 -9.38 -14.37
CA MET A 393 -15.38 -8.02 -14.32
C MET A 393 -14.36 -7.03 -13.73
N SER A 394 -13.75 -7.34 -12.59
CA SER A 394 -12.79 -6.48 -11.88
C SER A 394 -11.49 -6.29 -12.68
N THR A 395 -10.98 -7.34 -13.35
CA THR A 395 -9.84 -7.24 -14.28
C THR A 395 -10.15 -6.24 -15.39
N LYS A 396 -11.33 -6.37 -16.01
CA LYS A 396 -11.78 -5.52 -17.10
C LYS A 396 -12.01 -4.08 -16.65
N LYS A 397 -12.90 -3.89 -15.67
CA LYS A 397 -13.33 -2.57 -15.17
C LYS A 397 -12.17 -1.80 -14.56
N THR A 398 -11.36 -2.43 -13.71
CA THR A 398 -10.33 -1.74 -12.89
C THR A 398 -8.90 -2.20 -13.19
N GLY A 399 -8.68 -3.50 -13.33
CA GLY A 399 -7.33 -4.09 -13.42
C GLY A 399 -6.51 -3.54 -14.59
N TRP A 400 -7.12 -3.45 -15.79
CA TRP A 400 -6.44 -2.95 -16.98
C TRP A 400 -5.92 -1.53 -16.81
N TYR A 401 -6.78 -0.57 -16.48
CA TYR A 401 -6.37 0.83 -16.42
C TYR A 401 -5.63 1.19 -15.12
N THR A 402 -5.75 0.39 -14.06
CA THR A 402 -5.13 0.68 -12.76
C THR A 402 -3.74 0.07 -12.60
N CYS A 403 -3.52 -1.16 -13.10
CA CYS A 403 -2.30 -1.91 -12.83
C CYS A 403 -1.58 -2.39 -14.10
N ILE A 404 -2.30 -2.94 -15.08
CA ILE A 404 -1.68 -3.60 -16.25
C ILE A 404 -1.19 -2.58 -17.29
N SER A 405 -2.11 -1.78 -17.84
CA SER A 405 -1.81 -0.77 -18.86
C SER A 405 -0.80 0.26 -18.40
N PRO A 406 -0.83 0.79 -17.15
CA PRO A 406 0.24 1.67 -16.67
C PRO A 406 1.65 1.08 -16.85
N CYS A 407 1.84 -0.21 -16.50
CA CYS A 407 3.13 -0.87 -16.67
C CYS A 407 3.49 -1.01 -18.16
N ARG A 408 2.55 -1.49 -18.98
CA ARG A 408 2.75 -1.68 -20.42
C ARG A 408 3.04 -0.36 -21.13
N MET A 409 2.33 0.73 -20.80
CA MET A 409 2.60 2.07 -21.33
C MET A 409 4.00 2.56 -20.93
N GLY A 410 4.42 2.34 -19.69
CA GLY A 410 5.79 2.66 -19.25
C GLY A 410 6.86 1.89 -20.02
N ALA A 411 6.62 0.60 -20.29
CA ALA A 411 7.51 -0.23 -21.11
C ALA A 411 7.57 0.26 -22.57
N VAL A 412 6.42 0.61 -23.16
CA VAL A 412 6.35 1.20 -24.51
C VAL A 412 7.10 2.52 -24.59
N CYS A 413 7.01 3.38 -23.57
CA CYS A 413 7.81 4.61 -23.48
C CYS A 413 9.32 4.32 -23.53
N ALA A 414 9.75 3.23 -22.88
CA ALA A 414 11.13 2.75 -22.90
C ALA A 414 11.53 2.02 -24.21
N GLY A 415 10.62 1.92 -25.19
CA GLY A 415 10.89 1.28 -26.48
C GLY A 415 10.60 -0.21 -26.53
N VAL A 416 9.95 -0.78 -25.50
CA VAL A 416 9.50 -2.17 -25.51
C VAL A 416 8.18 -2.26 -26.28
N THR A 417 8.22 -2.79 -27.49
CA THR A 417 7.03 -2.99 -28.34
C THR A 417 6.71 -4.46 -28.61
N ASP A 418 7.54 -5.38 -28.13
CA ASP A 418 7.30 -6.83 -28.25
C ASP A 418 6.11 -7.25 -27.37
N PRO A 419 5.00 -7.74 -27.95
CA PRO A 419 3.84 -8.20 -27.19
C PRO A 419 4.15 -9.30 -26.18
N ALA A 420 5.17 -10.14 -26.45
CA ALA A 420 5.57 -11.20 -25.53
C ALA A 420 6.23 -10.65 -24.26
N VAL A 421 6.94 -9.52 -24.36
CA VAL A 421 7.53 -8.85 -23.18
C VAL A 421 6.45 -8.07 -22.43
N LEU A 422 5.58 -7.37 -23.15
CA LEU A 422 4.45 -6.64 -22.53
C LEU A 422 3.49 -7.59 -21.80
N GLY A 423 3.22 -8.77 -22.37
CA GLY A 423 2.35 -9.78 -21.76
C GLY A 423 2.86 -10.36 -20.43
N ARG A 424 4.14 -10.14 -20.07
CA ARG A 424 4.69 -10.57 -18.78
C ARG A 424 4.14 -9.77 -17.61
N PHE A 425 3.61 -8.57 -17.85
CA PHE A 425 2.97 -7.76 -16.81
C PHE A 425 1.57 -8.26 -16.48
N ASP A 426 0.90 -8.90 -17.43
CA ASP A 426 -0.55 -9.08 -17.41
C ASP A 426 -1.02 -9.85 -16.16
N GLU A 427 -0.47 -11.03 -15.89
CA GLU A 427 -1.00 -11.89 -14.83
C GLU A 427 -0.67 -11.39 -13.42
N ALA A 428 0.59 -10.97 -13.18
CA ALA A 428 0.99 -10.41 -11.90
C ALA A 428 0.13 -9.19 -11.54
N PHE A 429 0.01 -8.24 -12.47
CA PHE A 429 -0.74 -7.01 -12.24
C PHE A 429 -2.27 -7.19 -12.35
N ARG A 430 -2.75 -8.26 -12.99
CA ARG A 430 -4.15 -8.68 -12.90
C ARG A 430 -4.51 -9.10 -11.48
N LEU A 431 -3.72 -9.99 -10.89
CA LEU A 431 -3.94 -10.49 -9.51
C LEU A 431 -3.84 -9.36 -8.49
N ILE A 432 -2.78 -8.54 -8.58
CA ILE A 432 -2.58 -7.34 -7.74
C ILE A 432 -3.76 -6.37 -7.91
N GLY A 433 -4.22 -6.14 -9.14
CA GLY A 433 -5.33 -5.24 -9.44
C GLY A 433 -6.67 -5.72 -8.88
N ILE A 434 -6.94 -7.04 -8.92
CA ILE A 434 -8.14 -7.61 -8.29
C ILE A 434 -8.05 -7.47 -6.77
N ALA A 435 -6.90 -7.80 -6.17
CA ALA A 435 -6.70 -7.66 -4.72
C ALA A 435 -6.90 -6.20 -4.28
N PHE A 436 -6.38 -5.23 -5.04
CA PHE A 436 -6.60 -3.80 -4.81
C PHE A 436 -8.09 -3.44 -4.77
N GLN A 437 -8.86 -3.90 -5.77
CA GLN A 437 -10.27 -3.58 -5.85
C GLN A 437 -11.06 -4.22 -4.71
N ILE A 438 -10.76 -5.46 -4.32
CA ILE A 438 -11.40 -6.11 -3.18
C ILE A 438 -11.14 -5.29 -1.89
N GLN A 439 -9.92 -4.79 -1.69
CA GLN A 439 -9.62 -3.93 -0.54
C GLN A 439 -10.37 -2.61 -0.57
N ASP A 440 -10.46 -1.96 -1.75
CA ASP A 440 -11.23 -0.72 -1.90
C ASP A 440 -12.75 -0.95 -1.68
N ASP A 441 -13.29 -2.11 -2.07
CA ASP A 441 -14.67 -2.52 -1.80
C ASP A 441 -14.87 -2.76 -0.29
N ILE A 442 -13.92 -3.41 0.41
CA ILE A 442 -13.99 -3.61 1.87
C ILE A 442 -13.96 -2.25 2.58
N LEU A 443 -13.04 -1.36 2.21
CA LEU A 443 -12.93 -0.01 2.75
C LEU A 443 -14.22 0.80 2.57
N ASN A 444 -14.96 0.60 1.47
CA ASN A 444 -16.26 1.25 1.28
C ASN A 444 -17.31 0.82 2.34
N LEU A 445 -17.19 -0.39 2.87
CA LEU A 445 -18.15 -0.96 3.83
C LEU A 445 -17.76 -0.76 5.30
N VAL A 446 -16.46 -0.75 5.62
CA VAL A 446 -15.98 -0.72 7.01
C VAL A 446 -15.01 0.40 7.33
N GLY A 447 -14.56 1.17 6.33
CA GLY A 447 -13.63 2.27 6.53
C GLY A 447 -14.29 3.46 7.24
N ASP A 448 -13.49 4.23 7.98
CA ASP A 448 -13.93 5.49 8.58
C ASP A 448 -14.38 6.48 7.49
N GLU A 449 -15.58 7.06 7.64
CA GLU A 449 -16.15 8.05 6.72
C GLU A 449 -15.18 9.21 6.46
N ALA A 450 -14.38 9.60 7.46
CA ALA A 450 -13.41 10.68 7.33
C ALA A 450 -12.24 10.37 6.38
N LEU A 451 -11.88 9.09 6.21
CA LEU A 451 -10.72 8.66 5.42
C LEU A 451 -11.07 8.32 3.96
N TYR A 452 -12.30 7.89 3.68
CA TYR A 452 -12.68 7.34 2.37
C TYR A 452 -13.28 8.38 1.41
N GLY A 453 -13.87 9.48 1.93
CA GLY A 453 -14.34 10.61 1.10
C GLY A 453 -15.44 10.27 0.09
N LYS A 454 -16.15 9.14 0.28
CA LYS A 454 -17.37 8.71 -0.41
C LYS A 454 -18.47 8.48 0.64
N GLU A 455 -19.71 8.35 0.18
CA GLU A 455 -20.85 7.91 1.02
C GLU A 455 -20.59 6.51 1.59
N ALA A 456 -20.75 6.35 2.91
CA ALA A 456 -20.59 5.06 3.58
C ALA A 456 -21.60 4.04 3.03
N LEU A 457 -21.14 2.81 2.81
CA LEU A 457 -21.95 1.73 2.20
C LEU A 457 -22.44 2.05 0.78
N GLY A 458 -21.81 3.01 0.09
CA GLY A 458 -22.13 3.42 -1.26
C GLY A 458 -22.30 2.25 -2.22
N ASP A 459 -21.40 1.26 -2.21
CA ASP A 459 -21.46 0.11 -3.10
C ASP A 459 -22.73 -0.74 -2.86
N LEU A 460 -23.20 -0.86 -1.61
CA LEU A 460 -24.46 -1.56 -1.29
C LEU A 460 -25.67 -0.74 -1.73
N LEU A 461 -25.60 0.58 -1.59
CA LEU A 461 -26.64 1.50 -2.02
C LEU A 461 -26.80 1.48 -3.55
N GLU A 462 -25.69 1.56 -4.27
CA GLU A 462 -25.56 1.41 -5.72
C GLU A 462 -25.95 0.00 -6.19
N GLY A 463 -25.86 -0.99 -5.28
CA GLY A 463 -26.19 -2.38 -5.56
C GLY A 463 -25.10 -3.08 -6.34
N LYS A 464 -23.83 -2.73 -6.14
CA LYS A 464 -22.71 -3.43 -6.76
C LYS A 464 -22.63 -4.87 -6.29
N ARG A 465 -22.23 -5.77 -7.20
CA ARG A 465 -22.05 -7.20 -6.92
C ARG A 465 -20.58 -7.46 -6.60
N THR A 466 -20.12 -6.90 -5.48
CA THR A 466 -18.77 -7.12 -4.97
C THR A 466 -18.57 -8.60 -4.56
N VAL A 467 -17.32 -9.02 -4.38
CA VAL A 467 -17.02 -10.43 -4.02
C VAL A 467 -17.67 -10.85 -2.68
N MET A 468 -17.80 -9.92 -1.73
CA MET A 468 -18.49 -10.15 -0.45
C MET A 468 -19.96 -10.48 -0.68
N LEU A 469 -20.60 -9.80 -1.62
CA LEU A 469 -22.01 -10.00 -1.93
C LEU A 469 -22.24 -11.30 -2.70
N ILE A 470 -21.33 -11.65 -3.61
CA ILE A 470 -21.33 -12.95 -4.30
C ILE A 470 -21.18 -14.09 -3.29
N HIS A 471 -20.21 -13.99 -2.37
CA HIS A 471 -20.01 -14.95 -1.30
C HIS A 471 -21.26 -15.09 -0.41
N LEU A 472 -21.83 -13.97 0.05
CA LEU A 472 -23.05 -13.95 0.87
C LEU A 472 -24.20 -14.69 0.18
N PHE A 473 -24.45 -14.45 -1.11
CA PHE A 473 -25.55 -15.10 -1.82
C PHE A 473 -25.29 -16.59 -2.10
N ARG A 474 -24.03 -17.00 -2.15
CA ARG A 474 -23.64 -18.41 -2.27
C ARG A 474 -23.87 -19.17 -0.96
N THR A 475 -23.53 -18.57 0.19
CA THR A 475 -23.56 -19.21 1.51
C THR A 475 -24.87 -19.03 2.28
N ALA A 476 -25.60 -17.94 2.03
CA ALA A 476 -26.85 -17.64 2.73
C ALA A 476 -27.91 -18.73 2.53
N ASN A 477 -28.65 -19.02 3.60
CA ASN A 477 -29.79 -19.93 3.54
C ASN A 477 -30.89 -19.39 2.60
N ALA A 478 -31.81 -20.25 2.15
CA ALA A 478 -32.81 -19.87 1.15
C ALA A 478 -33.73 -18.72 1.60
N ARG A 479 -34.03 -18.61 2.90
CA ARG A 479 -34.88 -17.56 3.47
C ARG A 479 -34.19 -16.20 3.40
N ASP A 480 -32.96 -16.13 3.90
CA ASP A 480 -32.17 -14.90 3.90
C ASP A 480 -31.81 -14.47 2.49
N ARG A 481 -31.40 -15.40 1.62
CA ARG A 481 -31.13 -15.11 0.21
C ARG A 481 -32.32 -14.44 -0.48
N LYS A 482 -33.54 -14.94 -0.26
CA LYS A 482 -34.78 -14.33 -0.81
C LYS A 482 -35.10 -12.97 -0.18
N ARG A 483 -34.78 -12.76 1.10
CA ARG A 483 -34.94 -11.46 1.79
C ARG A 483 -33.94 -10.44 1.23
N LEU A 484 -32.65 -10.75 1.30
CA LEU A 484 -31.55 -9.89 0.85
C LEU A 484 -31.64 -9.57 -0.65
N ALA A 485 -32.10 -10.52 -1.49
CA ALA A 485 -32.37 -10.26 -2.90
C ALA A 485 -33.42 -9.15 -3.12
N ARG A 486 -34.43 -9.05 -2.25
CA ARG A 486 -35.44 -7.99 -2.35
C ARG A 486 -34.87 -6.63 -1.99
N VAL A 487 -33.95 -6.58 -1.04
CA VAL A 487 -33.26 -5.35 -0.61
C VAL A 487 -32.27 -4.88 -1.68
N LEU A 488 -31.39 -5.77 -2.12
CA LEU A 488 -30.38 -5.50 -3.15
C LEU A 488 -30.97 -4.95 -4.46
N ASN A 489 -32.11 -5.49 -4.87
CA ASN A 489 -32.74 -5.17 -6.16
C ASN A 489 -33.64 -3.93 -6.14
N ARG A 490 -33.72 -3.20 -5.01
CA ARG A 490 -34.31 -1.85 -5.02
C ARG A 490 -33.43 -0.92 -5.83
N ARG A 491 -34.05 0.05 -6.50
CA ARG A 491 -33.31 1.13 -7.15
C ARG A 491 -32.56 1.94 -6.10
N ARG A 492 -31.46 2.58 -6.51
CA ARG A 492 -30.65 3.44 -5.64
C ARG A 492 -31.49 4.46 -4.88
N THR A 493 -32.43 5.12 -5.57
CA THR A 493 -33.37 6.11 -5.00
C THR A 493 -34.36 5.55 -3.99
N ASP A 494 -34.64 4.25 -4.05
CA ASP A 494 -35.63 3.56 -3.21
C ASP A 494 -34.97 2.75 -2.08
N LYS A 495 -33.63 2.83 -1.98
CA LYS A 495 -32.82 2.07 -1.03
C LYS A 495 -32.28 3.01 0.05
N SER A 496 -32.64 2.73 1.29
CA SER A 496 -32.26 3.51 2.46
C SER A 496 -30.91 3.08 3.05
N GLN A 497 -30.33 3.89 3.93
CA GLN A 497 -29.13 3.49 4.68
C GLN A 497 -29.37 2.21 5.50
N GLN A 498 -30.57 2.08 6.09
CA GLN A 498 -30.95 0.89 6.84
C GLN A 498 -30.98 -0.38 5.97
N ASP A 499 -31.36 -0.26 4.70
CA ASP A 499 -31.29 -1.37 3.74
C ASP A 499 -29.85 -1.81 3.47
N ALA A 500 -28.92 -0.85 3.37
CA ALA A 500 -27.49 -1.15 3.21
C ALA A 500 -26.89 -1.75 4.50
N GLU A 501 -27.26 -1.26 5.68
CA GLU A 501 -26.86 -1.82 6.96
C GLU A 501 -27.38 -3.26 7.15
N GLU A 502 -28.59 -3.58 6.68
CA GLU A 502 -29.12 -4.95 6.68
C GLU A 502 -28.24 -5.90 5.85
N LEU A 503 -27.81 -5.45 4.67
CA LEU A 503 -26.91 -6.23 3.81
C LEU A 503 -25.54 -6.42 4.47
N LEU A 504 -24.96 -5.36 5.06
CA LEU A 504 -23.68 -5.43 5.76
C LEU A 504 -23.75 -6.35 7.00
N ALA A 505 -24.83 -6.27 7.78
CA ALA A 505 -25.03 -7.15 8.92
C ALA A 505 -25.08 -8.63 8.50
N ALA A 506 -25.77 -8.94 7.40
CA ALA A 506 -25.76 -10.28 6.82
C ALA A 506 -24.37 -10.68 6.31
N MET A 507 -23.61 -9.76 5.68
CA MET A 507 -22.22 -10.04 5.28
C MET A 507 -21.35 -10.44 6.48
N ARG A 508 -21.51 -9.76 7.63
CA ARG A 508 -20.81 -10.09 8.88
C ARG A 508 -21.25 -11.45 9.43
N GLU A 509 -22.55 -11.71 9.51
CA GLU A 509 -23.12 -12.97 10.02
C GLU A 509 -22.63 -14.18 9.21
N TYR A 510 -22.55 -14.05 7.89
CA TYR A 510 -22.12 -15.13 6.99
C TYR A 510 -20.61 -15.11 6.69
N GLY A 511 -19.80 -14.34 7.42
CA GLY A 511 -18.33 -14.32 7.29
C GLY A 511 -17.83 -13.82 5.92
N SER A 512 -18.61 -12.99 5.21
CA SER A 512 -18.29 -12.56 3.85
C SER A 512 -17.22 -11.46 3.79
N LEU A 513 -17.04 -10.70 4.88
CA LEU A 513 -15.97 -9.72 5.00
C LEU A 513 -14.61 -10.42 5.18
N ASP A 514 -14.53 -11.36 6.12
CA ASP A 514 -13.31 -12.15 6.37
C ASP A 514 -12.92 -12.95 5.11
N TYR A 515 -13.90 -13.56 4.44
CA TYR A 515 -13.69 -14.23 3.15
C TYR A 515 -13.00 -13.32 2.11
N ALA A 516 -13.43 -12.06 2.01
CA ALA A 516 -12.90 -11.12 1.04
C ALA A 516 -11.49 -10.65 1.42
N VAL A 517 -11.21 -10.45 2.71
CA VAL A 517 -9.86 -10.17 3.22
C VAL A 517 -8.92 -11.34 2.87
N ASP A 518 -9.30 -12.57 3.20
CA ASP A 518 -8.50 -13.77 2.92
C ASP A 518 -8.27 -13.97 1.41
N LEU A 519 -9.27 -13.67 0.59
CA LEU A 519 -9.15 -13.76 -0.86
C LEU A 519 -8.22 -12.68 -1.42
N ALA A 520 -8.33 -11.43 -0.94
CA ALA A 520 -7.43 -10.36 -1.34
C ALA A 520 -5.97 -10.69 -0.98
N ASP A 521 -5.72 -11.19 0.22
CA ASP A 521 -4.38 -11.59 0.69
C ASP A 521 -3.80 -12.75 -0.14
N ARG A 522 -4.62 -13.74 -0.51
CA ARG A 522 -4.18 -14.84 -1.40
C ARG A 522 -3.83 -14.36 -2.80
N LEU A 523 -4.70 -13.56 -3.42
CA LEU A 523 -4.46 -13.01 -4.76
C LEU A 523 -3.25 -12.08 -4.78
N ALA A 524 -3.07 -11.30 -3.71
CA ALA A 524 -1.89 -10.48 -3.49
C ALA A 524 -0.60 -11.31 -3.48
N ALA A 525 -0.55 -12.34 -2.63
CA ALA A 525 0.61 -13.22 -2.53
C ALA A 525 0.95 -13.89 -3.87
N GLU A 526 -0.05 -14.44 -4.55
CA GLU A 526 0.10 -15.02 -5.89
C GLU A 526 0.59 -13.98 -6.91
N GLY A 527 0.05 -12.76 -6.85
CA GLY A 527 0.49 -11.65 -7.70
C GLY A 527 1.96 -11.27 -7.49
N ILE A 528 2.45 -11.29 -6.25
CA ILE A 528 3.86 -11.05 -5.93
C ILE A 528 4.76 -12.19 -6.45
N GLU A 529 4.35 -13.44 -6.25
CA GLU A 529 5.09 -14.59 -6.80
C GLU A 529 5.20 -14.52 -8.32
N ARG A 530 4.10 -14.18 -9.00
CA ARG A 530 4.07 -13.95 -10.45
C ARG A 530 4.91 -12.74 -10.86
N PHE A 531 4.92 -11.67 -10.08
CA PHE A 531 5.79 -10.51 -10.34
C PHE A 531 7.27 -10.92 -10.37
N GLU A 532 7.76 -11.63 -9.34
CA GLU A 532 9.16 -12.05 -9.29
C GLU A 532 9.52 -13.03 -10.41
N HIS A 533 8.61 -13.95 -10.72
CA HIS A 533 8.83 -14.95 -11.77
C HIS A 533 8.76 -14.36 -13.19
N ASP A 534 7.67 -13.69 -13.54
CA ASP A 534 7.37 -13.27 -14.91
C ASP A 534 8.25 -12.09 -15.34
N LEU A 535 8.62 -11.22 -14.40
CA LEU A 535 9.47 -10.05 -14.60
C LEU A 535 10.95 -10.29 -14.23
N ALA A 536 11.36 -11.54 -14.05
CA ALA A 536 12.78 -11.90 -13.85
C ALA A 536 13.68 -11.43 -15.00
N VAL A 537 13.12 -11.24 -16.20
CA VAL A 537 13.83 -10.71 -17.38
C VAL A 537 14.27 -9.24 -17.22
N ILE A 538 13.58 -8.48 -16.36
CA ILE A 538 13.92 -7.09 -16.07
C ILE A 538 15.06 -7.09 -15.03
N PRO A 539 16.22 -6.46 -15.31
CA PRO A 539 17.31 -6.36 -14.33
C PRO A 539 16.87 -5.69 -13.03
N GLU A 540 17.46 -6.08 -11.90
CA GLU A 540 17.23 -5.38 -10.65
C GLU A 540 17.82 -3.96 -10.71
N ASN A 541 16.94 -2.97 -10.56
CA ASN A 541 17.26 -1.54 -10.54
C ASN A 541 16.20 -0.78 -9.73
N GLU A 542 16.37 0.54 -9.61
CA GLU A 542 15.46 1.40 -8.85
C GLU A 542 14.01 1.35 -9.37
N GLY A 543 13.81 1.36 -10.70
CA GLY A 543 12.47 1.27 -11.30
C GLY A 543 11.75 -0.02 -10.95
N LYS A 544 12.43 -1.16 -11.08
CA LYS A 544 11.88 -2.47 -10.69
C LYS A 544 11.63 -2.56 -9.19
N ALA A 545 12.50 -1.96 -8.37
CA ALA A 545 12.29 -1.90 -6.92
C ALA A 545 11.03 -1.09 -6.55
N VAL A 546 10.77 0.03 -7.22
CA VAL A 546 9.52 0.80 -7.02
C VAL A 546 8.30 0.00 -7.46
N LEU A 547 8.36 -0.73 -8.58
CA LEU A 547 7.26 -1.61 -9.00
C LEU A 547 6.95 -2.69 -7.95
N ARG A 548 8.00 -3.32 -7.41
CA ARG A 548 7.89 -4.29 -6.32
C ARG A 548 7.25 -3.66 -5.08
N GLN A 549 7.69 -2.46 -4.70
CA GLN A 549 7.11 -1.73 -3.56
C GLN A 549 5.63 -1.42 -3.78
N ILE A 550 5.23 -1.01 -5.00
CA ILE A 550 3.83 -0.76 -5.33
C ILE A 550 3.01 -2.04 -5.24
N ALA A 551 3.53 -3.14 -5.80
CA ALA A 551 2.88 -4.44 -5.79
C ALA A 551 2.55 -4.86 -4.35
N HIS A 552 3.48 -4.66 -3.41
CA HIS A 552 3.22 -4.90 -1.99
C HIS A 552 2.30 -3.85 -1.38
N TYR A 553 2.53 -2.55 -1.62
CA TYR A 553 1.73 -1.47 -1.04
C TYR A 553 0.23 -1.62 -1.32
N VAL A 554 -0.11 -1.99 -2.55
CA VAL A 554 -1.49 -2.24 -2.99
C VAL A 554 -2.19 -3.30 -2.12
N THR A 555 -1.44 -4.21 -1.53
CA THR A 555 -1.96 -5.41 -0.86
C THR A 555 -2.02 -5.30 0.66
N SER A 556 -1.50 -4.23 1.24
CA SER A 556 -1.28 -4.14 2.69
C SER A 556 -1.72 -2.79 3.27
N ARG A 557 -2.62 -2.09 2.57
CA ARG A 557 -3.15 -0.79 3.02
C ARG A 557 -3.93 -0.96 4.33
N PRO A 558 -3.83 -0.04 5.29
CA PRO A 558 -4.68 -0.05 6.49
C PRO A 558 -6.16 -0.09 6.09
N LEU A 559 -6.93 -0.98 6.74
CA LEU A 559 -8.38 -1.10 6.60
C LEU A 559 -9.04 -0.19 7.65
#